data_AF-A0A662ULK4-F1
#
_entry.id   AF-A0A662ULK4-F1
#
_cell.length_a   1.000
_cell.length_b   1.000
_cell.length_c   1.000
_cell.angle_alpha   90.00
_cell.angle_beta   90.00
_cell.angle_gamma   90.00
#
_symmetry.space_group_name_H-M   'P 1'
#
loop_
_entity.id
_entity.type
_entity.pdbx_description
1 polymer ?
#
loop_
_entity_poly.entity_id
_entity_poly.type
_entity_poly.pdbx_seq_one_letter_code
_entity_poly.pdbx_strand_id
1 'polypeptide(L)' 'MSVDRKVLAFIKLNPGATPREIADGLGLPYNTVRGAILRLREAGYLIRSSRGGYVVRVGLPSSV' A
#
# COMPACT_ATOMS: atom_id res chain seq x y z
N MET A 1 -10.21 11.31 -3.58
CA MET A 1 -9.71 9.94 -3.35
C MET A 1 -8.89 9.91 -2.06
N SER A 2 -9.16 9.00 -1.11
CA SER A 2 -8.45 8.95 0.18
C SER A 2 -6.99 8.54 0.02
N VAL A 3 -6.14 8.89 1.01
CA VAL A 3 -4.73 8.49 1.06
C VAL A 3 -4.59 6.97 0.94
N ASP A 4 -5.42 6.22 1.68
CA ASP A 4 -5.38 4.75 1.69
C ASP A 4 -5.66 4.16 0.30
N ARG A 5 -6.64 4.72 -0.43
CA ARG A 5 -6.88 4.29 -1.83
C ARG A 5 -5.72 4.63 -2.76
N LYS A 6 -5.09 5.80 -2.60
CA LYS A 6 -3.92 6.19 -3.42
C LYS A 6 -2.75 5.25 -3.19
N VAL A 7 -2.43 4.96 -1.91
CA VAL A 7 -1.36 4.04 -1.52
C VAL A 7 -1.63 2.63 -2.03
N LEU A 8 -2.86 2.12 -1.85
CA LEU A 8 -3.24 0.78 -2.32
C LEU A 8 -3.12 0.66 -3.86
N ALA A 9 -3.60 1.66 -4.60
CA ALA A 9 -3.50 1.69 -6.05
C ALA A 9 -2.04 1.76 -6.52
N PHE A 10 -1.21 2.58 -5.88
CA PHE A 10 0.21 2.69 -6.19
C PHE A 10 0.94 1.35 -6.00
N ILE A 11 0.72 0.67 -4.87
CA ILE A 11 1.33 -0.64 -4.60
C ILE A 11 0.82 -1.72 -5.56
N LYS A 12 -0.45 -1.64 -5.99
CA LYS A 12 -1.00 -2.56 -7.01
C LYS A 12 -0.26 -2.44 -8.34
N LEU A 13 0.09 -1.21 -8.75
CA LEU A 13 0.84 -0.94 -9.98
C LEU A 13 2.36 -1.17 -9.81
N ASN A 14 2.87 -1.04 -8.59
CA ASN A 14 4.29 -1.20 -8.25
C ASN A 14 4.47 -2.22 -7.12
N PRO A 15 4.28 -3.52 -7.38
CA PRO A 15 4.40 -4.55 -6.34
C PRO A 15 5.82 -4.59 -5.77
N GLY A 16 5.92 -4.54 -4.44
CA GLY A 16 7.20 -4.53 -3.74
C GLY A 16 7.72 -3.14 -3.42
N ALA A 17 7.00 -2.07 -3.76
CA ALA A 17 7.40 -0.72 -3.40
C ALA A 17 7.53 -0.55 -1.88
N THR A 18 8.58 0.16 -1.48
CA THR A 18 8.87 0.55 -0.11
C THR A 18 8.10 1.81 0.29
N PRO A 19 7.91 2.08 1.60
CA PRO A 19 7.24 3.30 2.05
C PRO A 19 7.86 4.59 1.51
N ARG A 20 9.17 4.61 1.25
CA ARG A 20 9.86 5.78 0.70
C ARG A 20 9.51 5.98 -0.77
N GLU A 21 9.62 4.93 -1.59
CA GLU A 21 9.23 5.00 -3.01
C GLU A 21 7.75 5.37 -3.20
N ILE A 22 6.87 4.89 -2.31
CA ILE A 22 5.45 5.26 -2.33
C ILE A 22 5.25 6.74 -1.98
N ALA A 23 5.97 7.25 -0.98
CA ALA A 23 5.90 8.66 -0.58
C ALA A 23 6.38 9.58 -1.70
N ASP A 24 7.53 9.26 -2.29
CA ASP A 24 8.13 10.02 -3.38
C ASP A 24 7.24 9.97 -4.63
N GLY A 25 6.73 8.79 -4.99
CA GLY A 25 5.87 8.61 -6.16
C GLY A 25 4.47 9.24 -6.05
N LEU A 26 3.96 9.45 -4.83
CA LEU A 26 2.67 10.08 -4.58
C LEU A 26 2.78 11.57 -4.17
N GLY A 27 3.99 12.07 -3.94
CA GLY A 27 4.20 13.41 -3.37
C GLY A 27 3.58 13.57 -1.98
N LEU A 28 3.60 12.51 -1.16
CA LEU A 28 2.98 12.50 0.16
C LEU A 28 4.03 12.44 1.28
N PRO A 29 3.75 13.02 2.45
CA PRO A 29 4.65 12.88 3.59
C PRO A 29 4.85 11.41 3.98
N TYR A 30 6.09 11.03 4.27
CA TYR A 30 6.46 9.65 4.62
C TYR A 30 5.61 9.08 5.78
N ASN A 31 5.35 9.88 6.82
CA ASN A 31 4.52 9.44 7.96
C ASN A 31 3.04 9.23 7.56
N THR A 32 2.51 10.03 6.64
CA THR A 32 1.17 9.85 6.09
C THR A 32 1.07 8.52 5.34
N VAL A 33 2.08 8.17 4.55
CA VAL A 33 2.16 6.88 3.85
C VAL A 33 2.29 5.73 4.84
N ARG A 34 3.15 5.84 5.86
CA ARG A 34 3.29 4.80 6.90
C ARG A 34 1.97 4.53 7.63
N GLY A 35 1.23 5.57 7.98
CA GLY A 35 -0.08 5.43 8.62
C GLY A 35 -1.10 4.71 7.73
N ALA A 36 -1.13 5.03 6.43
CA ALA A 36 -1.99 4.36 5.47
C ALA A 36 -1.60 2.88 5.27
N ILE A 37 -0.31 2.58 5.14
CA ILE A 37 0.19 1.21 5.02
C ILE A 37 -0.19 0.39 6.25
N LEU A 38 -0.04 0.94 7.46
CA LEU A 38 -0.42 0.26 8.70
C LEU A 38 -1.90 -0.14 8.68
N ARG A 39 -2.81 0.82 8.46
CA ARG A 39 -4.25 0.56 8.38
C ARG A 39 -4.60 -0.48 7.32
N LEU A 40 -4.01 -0.39 6.13
CA LEU A 40 -4.26 -1.34 5.05
C LEU A 40 -3.73 -2.75 5.34
N ARG A 41 -2.62 -2.87 6.09
CA ARG A 41 -2.13 -4.18 6.56
C ARG A 41 -3.02 -4.77 7.64
N GLU A 42 -3.43 -3.97 8.62
CA GLU A 42 -4.34 -4.39 9.69
C GLU A 42 -5.68 -4.86 9.12
N ALA A 43 -6.18 -4.16 8.10
CA ALA A 43 -7.39 -4.56 7.37
C ALA A 43 -7.16 -5.69 6.34
N GLY A 44 -5.93 -6.22 6.22
CA GLY A 44 -5.63 -7.40 5.40
C GLY A 44 -5.43 -7.16 3.90
N TYR A 45 -5.44 -5.90 3.43
CA TYR A 45 -5.25 -5.55 2.03
C TYR A 45 -3.79 -5.62 1.56
N LEU A 46 -2.83 -5.44 2.48
CA LEU A 46 -1.40 -5.44 2.17
C LEU A 46 -0.65 -6.50 2.97
N ILE A 47 0.33 -7.13 2.32
CA ILE A 47 1.33 -7.96 2.99
C ILE A 47 2.73 -7.44 2.69
N ARG A 48 3.67 -7.75 3.58
CA ARG A 48 5.07 -7.37 3.38
C ARG A 48 5.72 -8.40 2.46
N SER A 49 6.41 -7.93 1.43
CA SER A 49 7.20 -8.77 0.53
C SER A 49 8.48 -9.24 1.23
N SER A 50 8.99 -10.41 0.83
CA SER A 50 10.29 -10.92 1.25
C SER A 50 11.45 -9.99 0.88
N ARG A 51 11.26 -9.09 -0.11
CA ARG A 51 12.27 -8.12 -0.56
C ARG A 51 12.21 -6.75 0.12
N GLY A 52 11.37 -6.58 1.15
CA GLY A 52 11.41 -5.39 2.02
C GLY A 52 10.32 -4.32 1.82
N GLY A 53 9.53 -4.37 0.75
CA GLY A 53 8.36 -3.50 0.51
C GLY A 53 7.01 -4.19 0.66
N TYR A 54 5.96 -3.69 -0.02
CA TYR A 54 4.58 -4.18 0.14
C TYR A 54 3.96 -4.66 -1.16
N VAL A 55 3.07 -5.64 -1.06
CA VAL A 55 2.24 -6.11 -2.17
C VAL A 55 0.79 -6.18 -1.74
N VAL A 56 -0.13 -6.01 -2.69
CA VAL A 56 -1.56 -6.19 -2.45
C VAL A 56 -1.86 -7.67 -2.30
N ARG A 57 -2.63 -8.03 -1.25
CA ARG A 57 -3.13 -9.38 -1.08
C ARG A 57 -4.28 -9.60 -2.07
N VAL A 58 -3.99 -10.27 -3.18
CA VAL A 58 -5.03 -10.71 -4.12
C VAL A 58 -5.76 -11.89 -3.47
N GLY A 59 -6.93 -11.61 -2.91
CA GLY A 59 -7.70 -12.58 -2.14
C GLY A 59 -8.99 -12.03 -1.50
N LEU A 60 -9.34 -10.76 -1.73
CA LEU A 60 -10.73 -10.34 -1.59
C LEU A 60 -11.46 -10.84 -2.83
N PRO A 61 -12.35 -11.84 -2.73
CA PRO A 61 -13.35 -12.02 -3.76
C PRO A 61 -14.05 -10.68 -3.94
N SER A 62 -14.19 -10.27 -5.19
CA SER A 62 -15.19 -9.29 -5.57
C SER A 62 -16.54 -9.87 -5.16
N SER A 63 -16.94 -9.70 -3.90
CA SER A 63 -18.29 -10.01 -3.47
C SER A 63 -19.19 -8.91 -4.00
N VAL A 64 -19.63 -9.05 -5.24
CA VAL A 64 -20.99 -9.43 -5.69
C VAL A 64 -21.16 -9.09 -7.18
#